data_AF-A0A977PZ37-F1
#
_entry.id   AF-A0A977PZ37-F1
#
_cell.length_a   1.000
_cell.length_b   1.000
_cell.length_c   1.000
_cell.angle_alpha   90.00
_cell.angle_beta   90.00
_cell.angle_gamma   90.00
#
_symmetry.space_group_name_H-M   'P 1'
#
loop_
_entity.id
_entity.type
_entity.pdbx_description
1 polymer ?
#
loop_
_entity_poly.entity_id
_entity_poly.type
_entity_poly.pdbx_seq_one_letter_code
_entity_poly.pdbx_strand_id
1 'polypeptide(L)'
;MKSFNLFDTVKTIEEITLSNGDIAPIDTIGVIVEIYNDGEAYEVELFGNWVEYNQQGEFVASHSNSPNAFVETIAVITLYPQQINFVKPARETVGIRAQLLGVLDELSEDKLNQVKDFAETLR
;
A
#
# COMPACT_ATOMS: atom_id res chain seq x y z
N MET A 1 16.01 -1.70 13.29
CA MET A 1 15.56 -1.70 11.88
C MET A 1 14.45 -0.68 11.77
N LYS A 2 14.29 -0.04 10.60
CA LYS A 2 13.16 0.88 10.39
C LYS A 2 11.92 -0.01 10.21
N SER A 3 11.00 0.02 11.16
CA SER A 3 9.68 -0.59 10.97
C SER A 3 8.91 0.26 9.98
N PHE A 4 8.16 -0.39 9.12
CA PHE A 4 7.20 0.28 8.25
C PHE A 4 5.80 0.23 8.88
N ASN A 5 4.94 1.16 8.49
CA ASN A 5 3.58 1.24 8.97
C ASN A 5 2.58 0.90 7.85
N LEU A 6 1.35 0.59 8.25
CA LEU A 6 0.26 0.33 7.30
C LEU A 6 0.09 1.54 6.37
N PHE A 7 -0.04 1.26 5.08
CA PHE A 7 -0.14 2.22 3.99
C PHE A 7 1.11 3.05 3.66
N ASP A 8 2.26 2.78 4.29
CA ASP A 8 3.52 3.37 3.85
C ASP A 8 3.81 2.97 2.41
N THR A 9 4.28 3.94 1.61
CA THR A 9 4.77 3.66 0.27
C THR A 9 6.21 3.18 0.36
N VAL A 10 6.43 2.05 -0.28
CA VAL A 10 7.74 1.41 -0.39
C VAL A 10 8.12 1.21 -1.85
N LYS A 11 9.36 0.84 -2.09
CA LYS A 11 9.83 0.39 -3.39
C LYS A 11 10.74 -0.82 -3.26
N THR A 12 10.67 -1.73 -4.22
CA THR A 12 11.57 -2.90 -4.27
C THR A 12 13.01 -2.44 -4.49
N ILE A 13 13.97 -3.17 -3.90
CA ILE A 13 15.42 -2.91 -4.08
C ILE A 13 16.11 -4.00 -4.90
N GLU A 14 15.37 -5.05 -5.23
CA GLU A 14 15.77 -6.17 -6.07
C GLU A 14 14.59 -6.57 -6.97
N GLU A 15 14.86 -7.42 -7.96
CA GLU A 15 13.80 -8.01 -8.78
C GLU A 15 12.97 -8.99 -7.95
N ILE A 16 11.65 -8.92 -8.06
CA ILE A 16 10.72 -9.80 -7.33
C ILE A 16 10.00 -10.70 -8.33
N THR A 17 10.15 -12.01 -8.16
CA THR A 17 9.37 -12.99 -8.93
C THR A 17 7.93 -13.03 -8.41
N LEU A 18 6.97 -12.78 -9.29
CA LEU A 18 5.55 -12.76 -9.00
C LEU A 18 4.95 -14.17 -9.09
N SER A 19 3.76 -14.37 -8.51
CA SER A 19 3.08 -15.68 -8.48
C SER A 19 2.66 -16.21 -9.85
N ASN A 20 2.50 -15.32 -10.83
CA ASN A 20 2.19 -15.66 -12.22
C ASN A 20 3.46 -15.95 -13.06
N GLY A 21 4.65 -15.86 -12.47
CA GLY A 21 5.94 -16.05 -13.14
C GLY A 21 6.54 -14.79 -13.75
N ASP A 22 5.84 -13.66 -13.72
CA ASP A 22 6.39 -12.38 -14.13
C ASP A 22 7.42 -11.85 -13.13
N ILE A 23 8.21 -10.85 -13.54
CA ILE A 23 9.23 -10.23 -12.70
C ILE A 23 8.87 -8.76 -12.52
N ALA A 24 8.64 -8.35 -11.27
CA ALA A 24 8.59 -6.95 -10.91
C ALA A 24 10.03 -6.40 -10.84
N PRO A 25 10.36 -5.32 -11.59
CA PRO A 25 11.72 -4.79 -11.61
C PRO A 25 12.13 -4.14 -10.28
N ILE A 26 13.42 -3.82 -10.15
CA ILE A 26 13.93 -2.93 -9.10
C ILE A 26 13.19 -1.58 -9.17
N ASP A 27 12.99 -0.94 -8.02
CA ASP A 27 12.28 0.32 -7.85
C ASP A 27 10.76 0.24 -8.16
N THR A 28 10.18 -0.96 -8.22
CA THR A 28 8.72 -1.13 -8.31
C THR A 28 8.08 -0.55 -7.06
N ILE A 29 7.16 0.39 -7.25
CA ILE A 29 6.43 1.05 -6.15
C ILE A 29 5.37 0.11 -5.60
N GLY A 30 5.22 0.11 -4.28
CA GLY A 30 4.12 -0.58 -3.61
C GLY A 30 3.67 0.13 -2.35
N VAL A 31 2.60 -0.38 -1.76
CA VAL A 31 2.05 0.09 -0.49
C VAL A 31 1.88 -1.11 0.44
N ILE A 32 2.22 -0.92 1.72
CA ILE A 32 2.03 -1.93 2.75
C ILE A 32 0.55 -2.04 3.09
N VAL A 33 0.01 -3.25 3.01
CA VAL A 33 -1.40 -3.56 3.27
C VAL A 33 -1.61 -4.53 4.43
N GLU A 34 -0.54 -5.16 4.93
CA GLU A 34 -0.53 -5.99 6.15
C GLU A 34 0.88 -6.01 6.77
N ILE A 35 0.95 -6.14 8.10
CA ILE A 35 2.21 -6.25 8.85
C ILE A 35 2.23 -7.57 9.62
N TYR A 36 3.19 -8.44 9.29
CA TYR A 36 3.34 -9.73 9.95
C TYR A 36 4.38 -9.69 11.06
N ASN A 37 4.05 -10.32 12.20
CA ASN A 37 4.93 -10.53 13.35
C ASN A 37 5.74 -9.27 13.74
N ASP A 38 5.06 -8.15 13.99
CA ASP A 38 5.71 -6.88 14.38
C ASP A 38 6.81 -6.42 13.40
N GLY A 39 6.63 -6.67 12.11
CA GLY A 39 7.49 -6.18 11.04
C GLY A 39 8.59 -7.13 10.60
N GLU A 40 8.48 -8.43 10.88
CA GLU A 40 9.33 -9.46 10.26
C GLU A 40 9.06 -9.60 8.75
N ALA A 41 7.82 -9.38 8.33
CA ALA A 41 7.39 -9.41 6.93
C ALA A 41 6.20 -8.46 6.71
N TYR A 42 5.97 -8.10 5.46
CA TYR A 42 4.91 -7.16 5.06
C TYR A 42 4.17 -7.72 3.85
N GLU A 43 2.85 -7.64 3.84
CA GLU A 43 2.12 -7.78 2.57
C GLU A 43 2.14 -6.43 1.85
N VAL A 44 2.58 -6.47 0.60
CA VAL A 44 2.76 -5.28 -0.23
C VAL A 44 1.95 -5.42 -1.50
N GLU A 45 1.08 -4.46 -1.74
CA GLU A 45 0.42 -4.25 -3.03
C GLU A 45 1.40 -3.53 -3.96
N LEU A 46 1.91 -4.22 -4.98
CA LEU A 46 2.82 -3.68 -5.98
C LEU A 46 2.06 -3.11 -7.17
N PHE A 47 2.54 -1.97 -7.66
CA PHE A 47 1.86 -1.19 -8.70
C PHE A 47 2.62 -1.22 -10.02
N GLY A 48 1.85 -1.30 -11.11
CA GLY A 48 2.35 -1.24 -12.49
C GLY A 48 2.13 0.12 -13.12
N ASN A 49 1.63 0.10 -14.36
CA ASN A 49 1.43 1.31 -15.14
C ASN A 49 0.07 1.95 -14.85
N TRP A 50 -0.08 3.19 -15.34
CA TRP A 50 -1.41 3.77 -15.51
C TRP A 50 -2.14 3.03 -16.62
N VAL A 51 -3.34 2.56 -16.32
CA VAL A 51 -4.22 1.84 -17.25
C VAL A 51 -5.64 2.40 -17.18
N GLU A 52 -6.43 2.12 -18.20
CA GLU A 52 -7.87 2.34 -18.20
C GLU A 52 -8.58 1.18 -18.92
N TYR A 53 -9.89 1.06 -18.72
CA TYR A 53 -10.70 0.08 -19.45
C TYR A 53 -11.03 0.59 -20.85
N ASN A 54 -10.76 -0.24 -21.87
CA ASN A 54 -11.30 -0.02 -23.21
C ASN A 54 -12.80 -0.42 -23.29
N GLN A 55 -13.41 -0.24 -24.47
CA GLN A 55 -14.83 -0.60 -24.69
C GLN A 55 -15.11 -2.11 -24.55
N GLN A 56 -14.07 -2.93 -24.60
CA GLN A 56 -14.12 -4.38 -24.46
C GLN A 56 -13.91 -4.83 -23.00
N GLY A 57 -13.63 -3.90 -22.08
CA GLY A 57 -13.37 -4.21 -20.67
C GLY A 57 -11.95 -4.72 -20.40
N GLU A 58 -11.00 -4.48 -21.30
CA GLU A 58 -9.60 -4.86 -21.14
C GLU A 58 -8.74 -3.65 -20.70
N PHE A 59 -7.66 -3.92 -19.97
CA PHE A 59 -6.68 -2.90 -19.60
C PHE A 59 -5.86 -2.46 -20.81
N VAL A 60 -5.83 -1.16 -21.04
CA VAL A 60 -4.95 -0.51 -22.01
C VAL A 60 -4.11 0.55 -21.31
N ALA A 61 -2.89 0.75 -21.81
CA ALA A 61 -1.98 1.76 -21.26
C ALA A 61 -2.62 3.16 -21.33
N SER A 62 -2.48 3.91 -20.24
CA SER A 62 -3.02 5.26 -20.09
C SER A 62 -2.02 6.16 -19.37
N HIS A 63 -2.48 7.32 -18.89
CA HIS A 63 -1.67 8.32 -18.22
C HIS A 63 -2.44 8.93 -17.05
N SER A 64 -1.71 9.49 -16.07
CA SER A 64 -2.28 10.07 -14.85
C SER A 64 -3.33 11.17 -15.07
N ASN A 65 -3.31 11.82 -16.23
CA ASN A 65 -4.24 12.91 -16.57
C ASN A 65 -5.53 12.41 -17.27
N SER A 66 -5.68 11.10 -17.47
CA SER A 66 -6.88 10.55 -18.12
C SER A 66 -7.97 10.42 -17.05
N PRO A 67 -9.22 10.88 -17.31
CA PRO A 67 -10.27 10.90 -16.31
C PRO A 67 -10.62 9.53 -15.71
N ASN A 68 -10.40 8.46 -16.48
CA ASN A 68 -10.77 7.09 -16.11
C ASN A 68 -9.54 6.23 -15.80
N ALA A 69 -8.34 6.81 -15.82
CA ALA A 69 -7.14 6.06 -15.55
C ALA A 69 -6.92 5.82 -14.07
N PHE A 70 -6.36 4.66 -13.77
CA PHE A 70 -5.91 4.26 -12.46
C PHE A 70 -4.57 3.54 -12.59
N VAL A 71 -3.83 3.41 -11.49
CA VAL A 71 -2.60 2.60 -11.48
C VAL A 71 -3.01 1.15 -11.25
N GLU A 72 -2.56 0.25 -12.12
CA GLU A 72 -2.86 -1.16 -11.96
C GLU A 72 -2.10 -1.78 -10.78
N THR A 73 -2.72 -2.78 -10.16
CA THR A 73 -2.08 -3.67 -9.20
C THR A 73 -1.50 -4.86 -9.96
N ILE A 74 -0.18 -5.02 -9.93
CA ILE A 74 0.50 -6.13 -10.60
C ILE A 74 0.66 -7.35 -9.69
N ALA A 75 0.69 -7.16 -8.37
CA ALA A 75 0.73 -8.24 -7.39
C ALA A 75 0.36 -7.75 -5.99
N VAL A 76 -0.13 -8.67 -5.16
CA VAL A 76 -0.15 -8.55 -3.70
C VAL A 76 0.75 -9.68 -3.17
N ILE A 77 1.86 -9.33 -2.53
CA ILE A 77 2.90 -10.31 -2.19
C ILE A 77 3.57 -9.99 -0.86
N THR A 78 4.00 -11.04 -0.15
CA THR A 78 4.80 -10.91 1.07
C THR A 78 6.25 -10.54 0.72
N LEU A 79 6.73 -9.41 1.26
CA LEU A 79 8.11 -8.95 1.16
C LEU A 79 8.76 -8.80 2.53
N TYR A 80 10.06 -8.99 2.59
CA TYR A 80 10.86 -8.84 3.80
C TYR A 80 11.50 -7.45 3.87
N PRO A 81 11.82 -6.94 5.08
CA PRO A 81 12.45 -5.62 5.25
C PRO A 81 13.67 -5.37 4.37
N GLN A 82 14.44 -6.42 4.02
CA GLN A 82 15.64 -6.33 3.20
C GLN A 82 15.35 -6.20 1.71
N GLN A 83 14.11 -6.39 1.26
CA GLN A 83 13.71 -6.35 -0.16
C GLN A 83 13.08 -5.00 -0.55
N ILE A 84 12.80 -4.14 0.43
CA ILE A 84 12.06 -2.90 0.22
C ILE A 84 12.70 -1.70 0.91
N ASN A 85 12.53 -0.53 0.30
CA ASN A 85 12.95 0.75 0.85
C ASN A 85 11.75 1.68 1.04
N PHE A 86 11.78 2.47 2.12
CA PHE A 86 10.78 3.49 2.41
C PHE A 86 10.82 4.60 1.37
N VAL A 87 9.67 5.01 0.85
CA VAL A 87 9.52 6.14 -0.08
C VAL A 87 8.85 7.33 0.61
N LYS A 88 7.64 7.13 1.13
CA LYS A 88 6.85 8.18 1.79
C LYS A 88 5.83 7.58 2.76
N PRO A 89 5.44 8.33 3.81
CA PRO A 89 4.52 7.82 4.81
C PRO A 89 3.09 7.72 4.28
N ALA A 90 2.28 6.86 4.88
CA ALA A 90 0.84 6.71 4.59
C ALA A 90 0.08 8.02 4.39
N ARG A 91 0.36 9.03 5.23
CA ARG A 91 -0.29 10.35 5.19
C ARG A 91 -0.10 11.12 3.87
N GLU A 92 0.87 10.72 3.04
CA GLU A 92 1.17 11.32 1.74
C GLU A 92 0.74 10.43 0.56
N THR A 93 0.09 9.29 0.85
CA THR A 93 -0.26 8.27 -0.14
C THR A 93 -1.75 8.02 -0.18
N VAL A 94 -2.37 7.86 0.99
CA VAL A 94 -3.77 7.47 1.09
C VAL A 94 -4.64 8.59 1.65
N GLY A 95 -5.94 8.55 1.35
CA GLY A 95 -6.89 9.54 1.86
C GLY A 95 -7.12 9.43 3.38
N ILE A 96 -7.71 10.46 3.99
CA ILE A 96 -7.86 10.59 5.45
C ILE A 96 -8.43 9.35 6.16
N ARG A 97 -9.33 8.60 5.49
CA ARG A 97 -9.89 7.36 6.06
C ARG A 97 -8.83 6.28 6.27
N ALA A 98 -8.00 6.02 5.27
CA ALA A 98 -6.94 5.03 5.37
C ALA A 98 -5.82 5.50 6.30
N GLN A 99 -5.54 6.81 6.32
CA GLN A 99 -4.64 7.39 7.33
C GLN A 99 -5.14 7.12 8.76
N LEU A 100 -6.43 7.34 9.02
CA LEU A 100 -7.03 7.04 10.32
C LEU A 100 -6.97 5.54 10.64
N LEU A 101 -7.25 4.67 9.68
CA LEU A 101 -7.11 3.22 9.89
C LEU A 101 -5.69 2.82 10.29
N GLY A 102 -4.67 3.33 9.60
CA GLY A 102 -3.27 3.07 9.97
C GLY A 102 -2.93 3.58 11.37
N VAL A 103 -3.43 4.77 11.75
CA VAL A 103 -3.26 5.26 13.12
C VAL A 103 -3.95 4.36 14.14
N LEU A 104 -5.18 3.91 13.86
CA LEU A 104 -5.96 3.06 14.77
C LEU A 104 -5.25 1.72 15.01
N ASP A 105 -4.63 1.14 13.99
CA ASP A 105 -3.92 -0.14 14.08
C ASP A 105 -2.71 -0.10 15.04
N GLU A 106 -2.08 1.07 15.18
CA GLU A 106 -0.94 1.28 16.08
C GLU A 106 -1.34 1.59 17.54
N LEU A 107 -2.63 1.79 17.82
CA LEU A 107 -3.10 2.17 19.16
C LEU A 107 -3.38 0.95 20.04
N SER A 108 -3.02 1.06 21.31
CA SER A 108 -3.47 0.10 22.33
C SER A 108 -4.99 0.18 22.54
N GLU A 109 -5.60 -0.92 22.97
CA GLU A 109 -7.04 -0.99 23.30
C GLU A 109 -7.56 0.20 24.16
N ASP A 110 -6.81 0.60 25.19
CA ASP A 110 -7.18 1.74 26.04
C ASP A 110 -7.26 3.07 25.27
N LYS A 111 -6.38 3.26 24.28
CA LYS A 111 -6.36 4.46 23.43
C LYS A 111 -7.44 4.37 22.35
N LEU A 112 -7.68 3.18 21.80
CA LEU A 112 -8.78 2.93 20.87
C LEU A 112 -10.12 3.29 21.52
N ASN A 113 -10.35 2.88 22.77
CA ASN A 113 -11.55 3.25 23.52
C ASN A 113 -11.69 4.78 23.67
N GLN A 114 -10.60 5.49 24.00
CA GLN A 114 -10.63 6.96 24.07
C GLN A 114 -10.95 7.62 22.73
N VAL A 115 -10.36 7.12 21.63
CA VAL A 115 -10.64 7.63 20.28
C VAL A 115 -12.08 7.36 19.88
N LYS A 116 -12.62 6.17 20.18
CA LYS A 116 -14.02 5.82 19.98
C LYS A 116 -14.95 6.78 20.73
N ASP A 117 -14.73 6.97 22.03
CA ASP A 117 -15.55 7.83 22.87
C ASP A 117 -15.52 9.28 22.36
N PHE A 118 -14.34 9.77 21.96
CA PHE A 118 -14.23 11.08 21.32
C PHE A 118 -15.00 11.14 20.00
N ALA A 119 -14.86 10.15 19.12
CA ALA A 119 -15.53 10.12 17.83
C ALA A 119 -17.06 10.09 17.97
N GLU A 120 -17.59 9.45 19.02
CA GLU A 120 -19.02 9.47 19.34
C GLU A 120 -19.53 10.88 19.67
N THR A 121 -18.69 11.78 20.21
CA THR A 121 -19.07 13.18 20.47
C THR A 121 -19.19 14.04 19.21
N LEU A 122 -18.63 13.58 18.08
CA LEU A 122 -18.63 14.30 16.81
C LEU A 122 -19.82 13.96 15.92
N ARG A 123 -20.63 12.97 16.32
CA ARG A 123 -21.82 12.50 15.61
C ARG A 123 -23.06 13.32 15.97
#